data_AF-A0A089PDE0-F1
#
_entry.id   AF-A0A089PDE0-F1
#
_cell.length_a   1.000
_cell.length_b   1.000
_cell.length_c   1.000
_cell.angle_alpha   90.00
_cell.angle_beta   90.00
_cell.angle_gamma   90.00
#
_symmetry.space_group_name_H-M   'P 1'
#
loop_
_entity.id
_entity.type
_entity.pdbx_description
1 polymer ?
#
loop_
_entity_poly.entity_id
_entity_poly.type
_entity_poly.pdbx_seq_one_letter_code
_entity_poly.pdbx_strand_id
1 'polypeptide(L)' 'MTEKIDWKQELLDSENFNKKQENLLKNRTKSLTDNWLLGALYLRWKKLKGIRPDPEMPNCSSSFQEWNKKIEDTNLCQS' A
#
# COMPACT_ATOMS: atom_id res chain seq x y z
N MET A 1 3.44 6.97 -25.89
CA MET A 1 2.13 7.15 -25.23
C MET A 1 2.09 6.14 -24.10
N THR A 2 2.16 6.56 -22.84
CA THR A 2 2.02 5.64 -21.69
C THR A 2 0.55 5.24 -21.62
N GLU A 3 0.23 4.02 -22.05
CA GLU A 3 -1.10 3.46 -21.82
C GLU A 3 -1.32 3.40 -20.31
N LYS A 4 -2.31 4.16 -19.83
CA LYS A 4 -2.67 4.19 -18.42
C LYS A 4 -3.44 2.90 -18.14
N ILE A 5 -2.73 1.90 -17.60
CA ILE A 5 -3.34 0.62 -17.20
C ILE A 5 -4.37 0.90 -16.10
N ASP A 6 -5.65 0.72 -16.42
CA ASP A 6 -6.73 0.72 -15.42
C ASP A 6 -6.85 -0.68 -14.82
N TRP A 7 -5.96 -0.95 -13.86
CA TRP A 7 -5.91 -2.25 -13.17
C TRP A 7 -7.22 -2.62 -12.48
N LYS A 8 -8.07 -1.65 -12.13
CA LYS A 8 -9.35 -1.94 -11.48
C LYS A 8 -10.35 -2.53 -12.45
N GLN A 9 -10.42 -1.99 -13.66
CA GLN A 9 -11.25 -2.55 -14.74
C GLN A 9 -10.73 -3.91 -15.17
N GLU A 10 -9.43 -4.05 -15.40
CA GLU A 10 -8.85 -5.36 -15.76
C GLU A 10 -9.14 -6.42 -14.71
N LEU A 11 -9.05 -6.06 -13.42
CA LEU A 11 -9.37 -6.98 -12.33
C LEU A 11 -10.85 -7.38 -12.38
N LEU A 12 -11.77 -6.41 -12.52
CA LEU A 12 -13.21 -6.65 -12.66
C LEU A 12 -13.55 -7.59 -13.81
N ASP A 13 -12.86 -7.46 -14.94
CA ASP A 13 -13.10 -8.28 -16.13
C ASP A 13 -12.51 -9.70 -16.00
N SER A 14 -11.54 -9.89 -15.10
CA SER A 14 -10.83 -11.17 -14.92
C SER A 14 -11.57 -12.14 -13.99
N GLU A 15 -12.24 -11.64 -12.94
CA GLU A 15 -12.82 -12.48 -11.88
C GLU A 15 -14.20 -12.01 -11.45
N ASN A 16 -15.00 -12.93 -10.88
CA ASN A 16 -16.28 -12.59 -10.28
C ASN A 16 -16.08 -12.04 -8.86
N PHE A 17 -16.58 -10.82 -8.62
CA PHE A 17 -16.54 -10.15 -7.32
C PHE A 17 -17.93 -10.04 -6.71
N ASN A 18 -17.98 -9.88 -5.39
CA ASN A 18 -19.22 -9.54 -4.70
C ASN A 18 -19.60 -8.08 -5.00
N LYS A 19 -20.90 -7.76 -4.97
CA LYS A 19 -21.43 -6.39 -5.17
C LYS A 19 -20.68 -5.31 -4.38
N LYS A 20 -20.24 -5.63 -3.15
CA LYS A 20 -19.46 -4.70 -2.30
C LYS A 20 -18.08 -4.39 -2.91
N GLN A 21 -17.37 -5.41 -3.41
CA GLN A 21 -16.06 -5.26 -4.03
C GLN A 21 -16.17 -4.59 -5.40
N GLU A 22 -17.18 -4.90 -6.20
CA GLU A 22 -17.44 -4.21 -7.46
C GLU A 22 -17.67 -2.71 -7.25
N ASN A 23 -18.48 -2.37 -6.24
CA ASN A 23 -18.75 -0.99 -5.87
C ASN A 23 -17.46 -0.29 -5.40
N LEU A 24 -16.61 -0.98 -4.63
CA LEU A 24 -15.30 -0.50 -4.18
C LEU A 24 -14.32 -0.23 -5.34
N LEU A 25 -14.34 -1.06 -6.39
CA LEU A 25 -13.48 -0.91 -7.56
C LEU A 25 -13.96 0.23 -8.47
N LYS A 26 -15.28 0.40 -8.63
CA LYS A 26 -15.88 1.45 -9.47
C LYS A 26 -15.91 2.83 -8.80
N ASN A 27 -16.08 2.89 -7.48
CA ASN A 27 -16.18 4.14 -6.72
C ASN A 27 -14.95 4.41 -5.84
N ARG A 28 -14.91 5.57 -5.17
CA ARG A 28 -13.88 5.86 -4.17
C ARG A 28 -14.18 5.18 -2.83
N THR A 29 -13.12 4.77 -2.14
CA THR A 29 -13.17 4.27 -0.76
C THR A 29 -13.56 5.39 0.20
N LYS A 30 -14.55 5.15 1.05
CA LYS A 30 -15.05 6.15 2.01
C LYS A 30 -14.52 5.95 3.43
N SER A 31 -13.93 4.79 3.72
CA SER A 31 -13.42 4.42 5.04
C SER A 31 -12.01 3.84 4.98
N LEU A 32 -11.31 3.85 6.11
CA LEU A 32 -9.97 3.25 6.24
C LEU A 32 -10.00 1.74 5.92
N THR A 33 -11.02 1.04 6.40
CA THR A 33 -11.22 -0.39 6.18
C THR A 33 -11.43 -0.73 4.71
N ASP A 34 -12.17 0.13 3.99
CA ASP A 34 -12.34 0.03 2.54
C ASP A 34 -11.02 0.22 1.80
N ASN A 35 -10.16 1.11 2.30
CA ASN A 35 -8.84 1.34 1.72
C ASN A 35 -7.92 0.11 1.87
N TRP A 36 -8.00 -0.58 3.01
CA TRP A 36 -7.28 -1.84 3.23
C TRP A 36 -7.77 -2.94 2.28
N LEU A 37 -9.09 -3.04 2.11
CA LEU A 37 -9.68 -4.00 1.18
C LEU A 37 -9.25 -3.71 -0.27
N LEU A 38 -9.19 -2.44 -0.67
CA LEU A 38 -8.72 -2.04 -1.99
C LEU A 38 -7.24 -2.41 -2.19
N GLY A 39 -6.41 -2.24 -1.15
CA GLY A 39 -5.02 -2.68 -1.16
C GLY A 39 -4.87 -4.20 -1.36
N ALA A 40 -5.71 -4.99 -0.70
CA ALA A 40 -5.73 -6.45 -0.89
C ALA A 40 -6.14 -6.85 -2.32
N LEU A 41 -7.13 -6.17 -2.92
CA LEU A 41 -7.53 -6.38 -4.32
C LEU A 41 -6.41 -6.02 -5.30
N TYR A 42 -5.67 -4.94 -5.03
CA TYR A 42 -4.50 -4.58 -5.84
C TYR A 42 -3.39 -5.64 -5.80
N LEU A 43 -3.12 -6.20 -4.63
CA LEU A 43 -2.17 -7.31 -4.50
C LEU A 43 -2.65 -8.55 -5.27
N ARG A 44 -3.96 -8.83 -5.25
CA ARG A 44 -4.56 -9.92 -6.03
C ARG A 44 -4.38 -9.69 -7.54
N TRP A 45 -4.66 -8.49 -8.04
CA TRP A 45 -4.40 -8.14 -9.45
C TRP A 45 -2.92 -8.33 -9.83
N LYS A 46 -1.98 -7.90 -8.97
CA LYS A 46 -0.55 -8.11 -9.20
C LYS A 46 -0.18 -9.59 -9.30
N LYS A 47 -0.79 -10.45 -8.46
CA LYS A 47 -0.61 -11.90 -8.54
C LYS A 47 -1.14 -12.48 -9.85
N LEU A 48 -2.34 -12.07 -10.30
CA LEU A 48 -2.91 -12.52 -11.57
C LEU A 48 -2.04 -12.13 -12.77
N LYS A 49 -1.44 -10.95 -12.75
CA LYS A 49 -0.51 -10.48 -13.78
C LYS A 49 0.89 -11.13 -13.69
N GLY A 50 1.16 -11.96 -12.68
CA GLY A 50 2.49 -12.52 -12.45
C GLY A 50 3.55 -11.48 -12.07
N ILE A 51 3.13 -10.29 -11.62
CA ILE A 51 4.05 -9.24 -11.17
C ILE A 51 4.64 -9.72 -9.84
N ARG A 52 5.95 -9.95 -9.82
CA ARG A 52 6.67 -10.34 -8.61
C ARG A 52 6.44 -9.29 -7.51
N PRO A 53 6.34 -9.70 -6.23
CA PRO A 53 6.34 -8.76 -5.12
C PRO A 53 7.50 -7.79 -5.30
N ASP A 54 7.27 -6.50 -5.05
CA ASP A 54 8.34 -5.51 -5.02
C ASP A 54 9.46 -6.05 -4.11
N PRO A 55 10.75 -5.92 -4.48
CA PRO A 55 11.84 -6.25 -3.57
C PRO A 55 11.54 -5.62 -2.21
N GLU A 56 11.82 -6.36 -1.13
CA GLU A 56 11.61 -5.86 0.23
C GLU A 56 12.18 -4.46 0.33
N MET A 57 11.31 -3.47 0.58
CA MET A 57 11.74 -2.09 0.65
C MET A 57 12.83 -2.00 1.71
N PRO A 58 13.93 -1.27 1.46
CA PRO A 58 14.95 -1.06 2.48
C PRO A 58 14.24 -0.53 3.73
N ASN A 59 14.59 -1.10 4.90
CA ASN A 59 13.95 -0.72 6.15
C ASN A 59 14.29 0.75 6.47
N CYS A 60 13.42 1.66 6.04
CA CYS A 60 13.51 3.10 6.30
C CYS A 60 12.81 3.48 7.62
N SER A 61 12.45 2.52 8.47
CA SER A 61 11.88 2.84 9.78
C SER A 61 12.96 3.40 10.70
N SER A 62 12.63 4.48 11.40
CA SER A 62 13.42 4.97 12.52
C SER A 62 12.80 4.48 13.82
N SER A 63 13.64 4.14 14.81
CA SER A 63 13.16 3.78 16.14
C SER A 63 13.00 5.03 17.02
N PHE A 64 11.93 5.08 17.82
CA PHE A 64 11.79 6.11 18.86
C PHE A 64 12.95 6.07 19.85
N GLN A 65 13.53 4.88 20.09
CA GLN A 65 14.72 4.71 20.92
C GLN A 65 15.96 5.36 20.30
N GLU A 66 16.15 5.26 18.97
CA GLU A 66 17.26 5.95 18.28
C GLU A 66 17.09 7.47 18.33
N TRP A 67 15.85 7.95 18.24
CA TRP A 67 15.57 9.37 18.40
C TRP A 67 15.92 9.86 19.82
N ASN A 68 15.46 9.16 20.87
CA ASN A 68 15.78 9.52 22.26
C ASN A 68 17.29 9.55 22.51
N LYS A 69 18.03 8.55 22.02
CA LYS A 69 19.49 8.49 22.16
C LYS A 69 20.17 9.70 21.53
N LYS A 70 19.74 10.12 20.33
CA LYS A 70 20.27 11.33 19.67
C LYS A 70 19.98 12.59 20.48
N ILE A 71 18.82 12.68 21.12
CA ILE A 71 18.46 13.81 21.98
C ILE A 71 19.37 13.83 23.21
N GLU A 72 19.59 12.69 23.87
CA GLU A 72 20.49 12.58 25.03
C GLU A 72 21.94 12.96 24.68
N ASP A 73 22.48 12.41 23.60
CA ASP A 73 23.85 12.71 23.12
C ASP A 73 24.02 14.20 22.77
N THR A 74 22.98 14.84 22.22
CA THR A 74 23.00 16.28 21.89
C THR A 74 23.02 17.13 23.15
N ASN A 75 22.21 16.80 24.16
CA ASN A 75 22.17 17.53 25.43
C ASN A 75 23.49 17.39 26.21
N LEU A 76 24.17 16.25 26.10
CA LEU A 76 25.45 15.96 26.75
C LEU A 76 26.61 16.79 26.16
N CYS A 77 26.53 17.15 24.88
CA CYS A 77 27.50 18.05 24.23
C CYS A 77 27.27 19.54 24.54
N GLN A 78 26.13 19.90 25.15
CA GLN A 78 25.77 21.28 25.48
C GLN A 78 26.01 21.65 26.96
N SER A 79 26.47 20.71 27.79
CA SER A 79 26.94 20.93 29.18
C SER A 79 28.46 20.96 29.25
#